data_AF-A0A9Y4N0X9-F1
#
_entry.id   AF-A0A9Y4N0X9-F1
#
_cell.length_a   1.000
_cell.length_b   1.000
_cell.length_c   1.000
_cell.angle_alpha   90.00
_cell.angle_beta   90.00
_cell.angle_gamma   90.00
#
_symmetry.space_group_name_H-M   'P 1'
#
loop_
_entity.id
_entity.type
_entity.pdbx_description
1 polymer ?
#
loop_
_entity_poly.entity_id
_entity_poly.type
_entity_poly.pdbx_seq_one_letter_code
_entity_poly.pdbx_strand_id
1 'polypeptide(L)'
;MKLFSLLLLIWLPKCSQGKHLLRFMTFCQRVAPGDGQYDIESDGDQLLYVDPVVYLTYPRLPEFEQQWSPDPGLAEDAYVSLGTCYYNIPRAIKGEKSPPEVIAIPSSHIYPKQEMELGVPNTLLCFVNDLHPPEVHITWTRNGRLVDQSEVSQTQYYSNSDFSFRITSYLNFTPQEGDIYSCSVAHISLQMPLTRFWEVEGPADRQVVETAVCVCGVVLGLIGLFTGLGFIRKANRPLQTQPASAAEF
;
A
#
# COMPACT_ATOMS: atom_id res chain seq x y z
N MET A 1 43.92 -28.08 -42.51
CA MET A 1 42.94 -27.13 -41.94
C MET A 1 41.56 -27.75 -42.02
N LYS A 2 40.98 -28.20 -40.90
CA LYS A 2 39.56 -28.59 -40.82
C LYS A 2 38.89 -27.61 -39.86
N LEU A 3 38.04 -26.74 -40.40
CA LEU A 3 37.25 -25.77 -39.64
C LEU A 3 36.24 -26.52 -38.75
N PHE A 4 36.34 -26.34 -37.44
CA PHE A 4 35.25 -26.67 -36.52
C PHE A 4 34.20 -25.56 -36.64
N SER A 5 33.01 -25.90 -37.17
CA SER A 5 31.84 -25.02 -37.06
C SER A 5 31.33 -25.05 -35.62
N LEU A 6 31.52 -23.97 -34.87
CA LEU A 6 30.79 -23.74 -33.62
C LEU A 6 29.34 -23.39 -33.98
N LEU A 7 28.42 -24.33 -33.73
CA LEU A 7 26.99 -24.02 -33.67
C LEU A 7 26.70 -23.32 -32.34
N LEU A 8 26.44 -22.02 -32.40
CA LEU A 8 25.91 -21.26 -31.27
C LEU A 8 24.42 -21.60 -31.14
N LEU A 9 24.07 -22.47 -30.17
CA LEU A 9 22.68 -22.71 -29.77
C LEU A 9 22.19 -21.48 -28.98
N ILE A 10 21.53 -20.56 -29.67
CA ILE A 10 20.80 -19.46 -29.02
C ILE A 10 19.58 -20.09 -28.35
N TRP A 11 19.65 -20.32 -27.05
CA TRP A 11 18.48 -20.59 -26.22
C TRP A 11 17.63 -19.32 -26.20
N LEU A 12 16.59 -19.27 -27.03
CA LEU A 12 15.49 -18.34 -26.79
C LEU A 12 14.90 -18.72 -25.43
N PRO A 13 14.87 -17.83 -24.43
CA PRO A 13 14.20 -18.14 -23.19
C PRO A 13 12.76 -18.53 -23.53
N LYS A 14 12.33 -19.73 -23.11
CA LYS A 14 10.93 -20.11 -23.16
C LYS A 14 10.18 -18.98 -22.46
N CYS A 15 9.33 -18.27 -23.20
CA CYS A 15 8.41 -17.31 -22.62
C CYS A 15 7.61 -18.09 -21.58
N SER A 16 7.85 -17.83 -20.28
CA SER A 16 7.08 -18.44 -19.22
C SER A 16 5.68 -17.85 -19.32
N GLN A 17 4.72 -18.59 -19.85
CA GLN A 17 3.32 -18.18 -19.81
C GLN A 17 2.92 -18.11 -18.33
N GLY A 18 2.75 -16.88 -17.83
CA GLY A 18 2.11 -16.63 -16.54
C GLY A 18 0.67 -17.15 -16.60
N LYS A 19 0.22 -17.75 -15.50
CA LYS A 19 -1.22 -18.00 -15.31
C LYS A 19 -1.81 -16.76 -14.65
N HIS A 20 -2.92 -16.29 -15.19
CA HIS A 20 -3.68 -15.18 -14.64
C HIS A 20 -5.03 -15.70 -14.14
N LEU A 21 -5.57 -15.08 -13.10
CA LEU A 21 -6.87 -15.43 -12.52
C LEU A 21 -7.88 -14.32 -12.84
N LEU A 22 -8.87 -14.65 -13.66
CA LEU A 22 -10.03 -13.81 -13.91
C LEU A 22 -11.20 -14.32 -13.05
N ARG A 23 -11.76 -13.47 -12.19
CA ARG A 23 -12.88 -13.81 -11.30
C ARG A 23 -14.12 -13.00 -11.69
N PHE A 24 -15.26 -13.67 -11.69
CA PHE A 24 -16.58 -13.07 -11.80
C PHE A 24 -17.27 -13.35 -10.47
N MET A 25 -17.50 -12.31 -9.69
CA MET A 25 -18.04 -12.43 -8.36
C MET A 25 -19.45 -11.89 -8.34
N THR A 26 -20.37 -12.64 -7.72
CA THR A 26 -21.71 -12.17 -7.40
C THR A 26 -21.87 -12.27 -5.89
N PHE A 27 -22.12 -11.13 -5.26
CA PHE A 27 -22.43 -11.04 -3.85
C PHE A 27 -23.85 -10.49 -3.67
N CYS A 28 -24.57 -11.00 -2.68
CA CYS A 28 -25.81 -10.39 -2.23
C CYS A 28 -26.05 -10.73 -0.75
N GLN A 29 -26.74 -9.85 -0.04
CA GLN A 29 -27.15 -10.04 1.35
C GLN A 29 -28.60 -9.61 1.56
N ARG A 30 -29.20 -9.98 2.69
CA ARG A 30 -30.61 -9.70 2.99
C ARG A 30 -30.88 -8.30 3.57
N VAL A 31 -29.83 -7.57 3.96
CA VAL A 31 -29.94 -6.43 4.88
C VAL A 31 -30.55 -5.19 4.21
N ALA A 32 -30.19 -4.86 2.97
CA ALA A 32 -30.88 -3.82 2.20
C ALA A 32 -31.08 -4.16 0.70
N PRO A 33 -32.16 -3.66 0.07
CA PRO A 33 -32.33 -3.73 -1.38
C PRO A 33 -31.23 -2.91 -2.08
N GLY A 34 -30.49 -3.51 -3.00
CA GLY A 34 -29.40 -2.84 -3.73
C GLY A 34 -27.99 -3.15 -3.23
N ASP A 35 -27.84 -3.89 -2.12
CA ASP A 35 -26.52 -4.34 -1.61
C ASP A 35 -25.89 -5.49 -2.41
N GLY A 36 -26.44 -5.77 -3.59
CA GLY A 36 -25.90 -6.77 -4.50
C GLY A 36 -24.66 -6.22 -5.18
N GLN A 37 -23.69 -7.07 -5.44
CA GLN A 37 -22.53 -6.69 -6.24
C GLN A 37 -22.30 -7.73 -7.33
N TYR A 38 -21.94 -7.23 -8.50
CA TYR A 38 -21.44 -8.03 -9.60
C TYR A 38 -20.15 -7.38 -10.10
N ASP A 39 -19.02 -8.03 -9.85
CA ASP A 39 -17.69 -7.49 -10.12
C ASP A 39 -16.83 -8.48 -10.91
N ILE A 40 -15.93 -7.92 -11.71
CA ILE A 40 -14.94 -8.67 -12.47
C ILE A 40 -13.55 -8.23 -12.02
N GLU A 41 -12.74 -9.19 -11.59
CA GLU A 41 -11.38 -8.97 -11.10
C GLU A 41 -10.36 -9.73 -11.95
N SER A 42 -9.18 -9.15 -12.16
CA SER A 42 -8.00 -9.81 -12.75
C SER A 42 -6.85 -9.78 -11.75
N ASP A 43 -6.31 -10.95 -11.42
CA ASP A 43 -5.20 -11.13 -10.47
C ASP A 43 -5.38 -10.44 -9.12
N GLY A 44 -6.64 -10.25 -8.70
CA GLY A 44 -7.00 -9.60 -7.44
C GLY A 44 -7.22 -8.09 -7.54
N ASP A 45 -7.14 -7.50 -8.73
CA ASP A 45 -7.50 -6.11 -8.98
C ASP A 45 -8.85 -6.02 -9.73
N GLN A 46 -9.75 -5.13 -9.30
CA GLN A 46 -11.02 -4.93 -9.99
C GLN A 46 -10.80 -4.30 -11.36
N LEU A 47 -11.40 -4.90 -12.38
CA LEU A 47 -11.50 -4.32 -13.71
C LEU A 47 -12.73 -3.44 -13.85
N LEU A 48 -13.89 -3.97 -13.44
CA LEU A 48 -15.18 -3.26 -13.47
C LEU A 48 -16.15 -3.81 -12.43
N TYR A 49 -17.25 -3.10 -12.25
CA TYR A 49 -18.47 -3.63 -11.67
C TYR A 49 -19.68 -3.27 -12.54
N VAL A 50 -20.79 -4.00 -12.33
CA VAL A 50 -22.10 -3.65 -12.87
C VAL A 50 -22.96 -3.13 -11.73
N ASP A 51 -23.52 -1.94 -11.89
CA ASP A 51 -24.42 -1.36 -10.90
C ASP A 51 -25.66 -2.27 -10.74
N PRO A 52 -25.98 -2.72 -9.52
CA PRO A 52 -27.00 -3.73 -9.28
C PRO A 52 -28.43 -3.22 -9.47
N VAL A 53 -28.62 -1.90 -9.65
CA VAL A 53 -29.93 -1.25 -9.79
C VAL A 53 -30.18 -0.85 -11.23
N VAL A 54 -29.23 -0.14 -11.86
CA VAL A 54 -29.37 0.36 -13.22
C VAL A 54 -28.72 -0.54 -14.27
N TYR A 55 -27.96 -1.56 -13.85
CA TYR A 55 -27.27 -2.52 -14.72
C TYR A 55 -26.34 -1.88 -15.73
N LEU A 56 -25.74 -0.74 -15.35
CA LEU A 56 -24.69 -0.08 -16.11
C LEU A 56 -23.32 -0.55 -15.63
N THR A 57 -22.41 -0.69 -16.58
CA THR A 57 -21.04 -1.12 -16.31
C THR A 57 -20.14 0.08 -16.01
N TYR A 58 -19.38 -0.01 -14.94
CA TYR A 58 -18.46 1.03 -14.49
C TYR A 58 -17.05 0.43 -14.35
N PRO A 59 -16.10 0.83 -15.21
CA PRO A 59 -14.71 0.43 -15.08
C PRO A 59 -14.04 1.03 -13.85
N ARG A 60 -13.08 0.31 -13.28
CA ARG A 60 -12.37 0.76 -12.07
C ARG A 60 -11.48 1.97 -12.33
N LEU A 61 -10.86 2.04 -13.51
CA LEU A 61 -9.94 3.10 -13.92
C LEU A 61 -10.37 3.71 -15.26
N PRO A 62 -10.17 5.03 -15.47
CA PRO A 62 -10.52 5.67 -16.74
C PRO A 62 -9.79 5.12 -17.96
N GLU A 63 -8.55 4.62 -17.79
CA GLU A 63 -7.81 3.99 -18.89
C GLU A 63 -8.50 2.73 -19.44
N PHE A 64 -9.26 2.01 -18.60
CA PHE A 64 -9.97 0.81 -19.03
C PHE A 64 -11.10 1.13 -20.01
N GLU A 65 -11.75 2.30 -19.87
CA GLU A 65 -12.76 2.77 -20.83
C GLU A 65 -12.19 3.02 -22.23
N GLN A 66 -10.91 3.40 -22.31
CA GLN A 66 -10.26 3.73 -23.58
C GLN A 66 -9.74 2.48 -24.30
N GLN A 67 -9.39 1.44 -23.54
CA GLN A 67 -8.71 0.26 -24.07
C GLN A 67 -9.64 -0.93 -24.28
N TRP A 68 -10.78 -0.97 -23.59
CA TRP A 68 -11.68 -2.11 -23.62
C TRP A 68 -13.15 -1.68 -23.70
N SER A 69 -13.90 -2.35 -24.57
CA SER A 69 -15.36 -2.28 -24.56
C SER A 69 -15.88 -3.42 -23.70
N PRO A 70 -16.63 -3.14 -22.62
CA PRO A 70 -17.29 -4.18 -21.85
C PRO A 70 -18.19 -5.05 -22.75
N ASP A 71 -18.30 -6.33 -22.41
CA ASP A 71 -19.21 -7.24 -23.11
C ASP A 71 -20.66 -6.73 -22.92
N PRO A 72 -21.42 -6.51 -24.01
CA PRO A 72 -22.80 -6.03 -23.92
C PRO A 72 -23.74 -6.97 -23.15
N GLY A 73 -23.37 -8.25 -22.97
CA GLY A 73 -24.13 -9.23 -22.18
C GLY A 73 -24.00 -9.06 -20.66
N LEU A 74 -23.04 -8.26 -20.16
CA LEU A 74 -22.77 -8.15 -18.72
C LEU A 74 -23.97 -7.66 -17.90
N ALA A 75 -24.78 -6.76 -18.47
CA ALA A 75 -25.98 -6.27 -17.80
C ALA A 75 -27.00 -7.40 -17.55
N GLU A 76 -27.19 -8.27 -18.54
CA GLU A 76 -28.08 -9.43 -18.43
C GLU A 76 -27.50 -10.48 -17.47
N ASP A 77 -26.21 -10.77 -17.57
CA ASP A 77 -25.51 -11.69 -16.68
C ASP A 77 -25.61 -11.24 -15.21
N ALA A 78 -25.41 -9.95 -14.95
CA ALA A 78 -25.54 -9.36 -13.62
C ALA A 78 -26.99 -9.46 -13.11
N TYR A 79 -27.99 -9.13 -13.95
CA TYR A 79 -29.41 -9.26 -13.62
C TYR A 79 -29.78 -10.69 -13.20
N VAL A 80 -29.40 -11.68 -14.01
CA VAL A 80 -29.70 -13.10 -13.74
C VAL A 80 -28.94 -13.60 -12.52
N SER A 81 -27.67 -13.24 -12.37
CA SER A 81 -26.82 -13.70 -11.26
C SER A 81 -27.30 -13.14 -9.93
N LEU A 82 -27.57 -11.83 -9.86
CA LEU A 82 -28.12 -11.18 -8.66
C LEU A 82 -29.51 -11.73 -8.32
N GLY A 83 -30.40 -11.85 -9.31
CA GLY A 83 -31.72 -12.44 -9.12
C GLY A 83 -31.65 -13.86 -8.56
N THR A 84 -30.73 -14.68 -9.07
CA THR A 84 -30.47 -16.04 -8.59
C THR A 84 -29.92 -16.04 -7.17
N CYS A 85 -28.99 -15.14 -6.86
CA CYS A 85 -28.41 -14.99 -5.53
C CYS A 85 -29.51 -14.66 -4.49
N TYR A 86 -30.30 -13.62 -4.74
CA TYR A 86 -31.40 -13.22 -3.85
C TYR A 86 -32.48 -14.30 -3.72
N TYR A 87 -32.78 -15.00 -4.81
CA TYR A 87 -33.69 -16.15 -4.78
C TYR A 87 -33.15 -17.28 -3.88
N ASN A 88 -31.86 -17.56 -3.91
CA ASN A 88 -31.28 -18.69 -3.19
C ASN A 88 -31.06 -18.43 -1.70
N ILE A 89 -30.73 -17.21 -1.26
CA ILE A 89 -30.46 -16.91 0.17
C ILE A 89 -31.51 -17.46 1.15
N PRO A 90 -32.82 -17.14 1.03
CA PRO A 90 -33.81 -17.62 1.99
C PRO A 90 -33.97 -19.15 1.95
N ARG A 91 -33.73 -19.78 0.78
CA ARG A 91 -33.79 -21.24 0.60
C ARG A 91 -32.61 -21.93 1.27
N ALA A 92 -31.40 -21.40 1.04
CA ALA A 92 -30.17 -21.89 1.67
C ALA A 92 -30.27 -21.78 3.19
N ILE A 93 -30.72 -20.63 3.72
CA ILE A 93 -30.87 -20.43 5.16
C ILE A 93 -31.88 -21.42 5.76
N LYS A 94 -32.99 -21.70 5.07
CA LYS A 94 -33.93 -22.74 5.50
C LYS A 94 -33.31 -24.14 5.44
N GLY A 95 -32.60 -24.47 4.35
CA GLY A 95 -31.96 -25.77 4.13
C GLY A 95 -30.88 -26.08 5.16
N GLU A 96 -30.07 -25.08 5.51
CA GLU A 96 -28.99 -25.14 6.50
C GLU A 96 -29.48 -24.94 7.95
N LYS A 97 -30.80 -24.95 8.17
CA LYS A 97 -31.43 -24.80 9.50
C LYS A 97 -31.08 -23.49 10.22
N SER A 98 -31.01 -22.40 9.48
CA SER A 98 -30.73 -21.05 9.99
C SER A 98 -29.40 -20.96 10.75
N PRO A 99 -28.27 -21.20 10.06
CA PRO A 99 -26.97 -21.05 10.70
C PRO A 99 -26.77 -19.60 11.17
N PRO A 100 -25.99 -19.37 12.24
CA PRO A 100 -25.59 -18.02 12.61
C PRO A 100 -24.78 -17.38 11.47
N GLU A 101 -24.90 -16.07 11.31
CA GLU A 101 -24.05 -15.31 10.41
C GLU A 101 -22.60 -15.34 10.90
N VAL A 102 -21.67 -15.55 9.97
CA VAL A 102 -20.24 -15.48 10.28
C VAL A 102 -19.90 -14.01 10.50
N ILE A 103 -19.15 -13.71 11.56
CA ILE A 103 -18.72 -12.34 11.86
C ILE A 103 -17.20 -12.34 11.98
N ALA A 104 -16.54 -11.57 11.12
CA ALA A 104 -15.09 -11.41 11.12
C ALA A 104 -14.71 -9.98 11.55
N ILE A 105 -13.64 -9.86 12.34
CA ILE A 105 -13.17 -8.57 12.86
C ILE A 105 -12.26 -7.93 11.81
N PRO A 106 -12.54 -6.69 11.37
CA PRO A 106 -11.73 -6.03 10.36
C PRO A 106 -10.34 -5.69 10.88
N SER A 107 -9.35 -5.74 9.99
CA SER A 107 -8.06 -5.08 10.15
C SER A 107 -8.06 -3.75 9.40
N SER A 108 -7.29 -2.75 9.86
CA SER A 108 -7.16 -1.47 9.15
C SER A 108 -5.76 -0.87 9.23
N HIS A 109 -5.35 -0.25 8.13
CA HIS A 109 -4.06 0.40 7.93
C HIS A 109 -4.24 1.75 7.25
N ILE A 110 -3.40 2.71 7.62
CA ILE A 110 -3.39 4.05 7.05
C ILE A 110 -2.01 4.34 6.45
N TYR A 111 -1.98 4.81 5.21
CA TYR A 111 -0.73 5.14 4.50
C TYR A 111 -0.97 6.12 3.36
N PRO A 112 0.01 6.95 2.99
CA PRO A 112 -0.11 7.87 1.87
C PRO A 112 0.06 7.12 0.54
N LYS A 113 -0.58 7.64 -0.52
CA LYS A 113 -0.49 7.09 -1.88
C LYS A 113 0.91 7.24 -2.46
N GLN A 114 1.56 8.35 -2.16
CA GLN A 114 2.91 8.71 -2.61
C GLN A 114 3.78 9.03 -1.40
N GLU A 115 5.11 9.10 -1.61
CA GLU A 115 6.03 9.59 -0.57
C GLU A 115 5.57 10.94 -0.02
N MET A 116 5.77 11.14 1.28
CA MET A 116 5.24 12.31 1.97
C MET A 116 6.13 13.53 1.72
N GLU A 117 5.54 14.59 1.18
CA GLU A 117 6.18 15.89 0.95
C GLU A 117 5.27 17.02 1.48
N LEU A 118 5.82 17.90 2.32
CA LEU A 118 5.07 19.01 2.89
C LEU A 118 4.60 19.98 1.81
N GLY A 119 3.32 20.39 1.87
CA GLY A 119 2.74 21.35 0.93
C GLY A 119 2.40 20.80 -0.45
N VAL A 120 2.73 19.53 -0.75
CA VAL A 120 2.41 18.88 -2.03
C VAL A 120 1.15 18.02 -1.88
N PRO A 121 0.11 18.20 -2.72
CA PRO A 121 -1.11 17.39 -2.63
C PRO A 121 -0.84 15.88 -2.70
N ASN A 122 -1.48 15.12 -1.81
CA ASN A 122 -1.38 13.68 -1.73
C ASN A 122 -2.75 13.08 -1.32
N THR A 123 -2.84 11.76 -1.23
CA THR A 123 -4.04 11.04 -0.82
C THR A 123 -3.67 10.04 0.28
N LEU A 124 -4.37 10.09 1.42
CA LEU A 124 -4.30 9.04 2.44
C LEU A 124 -5.28 7.92 2.10
N LEU A 125 -4.81 6.69 2.25
CA LEU A 125 -5.61 5.48 2.10
C LEU A 125 -5.85 4.91 3.49
N CYS A 126 -7.11 4.61 3.80
CA CYS A 126 -7.49 3.71 4.88
C CYS A 126 -7.93 2.39 4.26
N PHE A 127 -7.02 1.43 4.26
CA PHE A 127 -7.26 0.08 3.77
C PHE A 127 -7.85 -0.76 4.90
N VAL A 128 -9.08 -1.24 4.70
CA VAL A 128 -9.81 -2.10 5.64
C VAL A 128 -9.95 -3.47 5.02
N ASN A 129 -9.61 -4.52 5.76
CA ASN A 129 -9.55 -5.89 5.25
C ASN A 129 -10.11 -6.89 6.27
N ASP A 130 -10.26 -8.15 5.85
CA ASP A 130 -10.62 -9.29 6.71
C ASP A 130 -11.99 -9.14 7.40
N LEU A 131 -12.93 -8.45 6.74
CA LEU A 131 -14.21 -8.07 7.33
C LEU A 131 -15.39 -8.91 6.79
N HIS A 132 -16.33 -9.25 7.66
CA HIS A 132 -17.57 -9.94 7.28
C HIS A 132 -18.63 -9.74 8.37
N PRO A 133 -19.88 -9.38 8.03
CA PRO A 133 -20.39 -8.99 6.70
C PRO A 133 -19.70 -7.73 6.14
N PRO A 134 -19.88 -7.40 4.84
CA PRO A 134 -19.15 -6.29 4.22
C PRO A 134 -19.45 -4.91 4.80
N GLU A 135 -20.63 -4.70 5.38
CA GLU A 135 -21.10 -3.37 5.79
C GLU A 135 -20.24 -2.74 6.89
N VAL A 136 -19.62 -1.59 6.57
CA VAL A 136 -18.81 -0.79 7.50
C VAL A 136 -19.07 0.70 7.35
N HIS A 137 -18.87 1.45 8.43
CA HIS A 137 -18.82 2.92 8.37
C HIS A 137 -17.40 3.41 8.66
N ILE A 138 -16.84 4.17 7.72
CA ILE A 138 -15.50 4.72 7.82
C ILE A 138 -15.59 6.24 7.96
N THR A 139 -14.99 6.79 9.00
CA THR A 139 -14.95 8.24 9.25
C THR A 139 -13.53 8.74 9.37
N TRP A 140 -13.26 9.87 8.72
CA TRP A 140 -11.98 10.56 8.77
C TRP A 140 -12.01 11.75 9.73
N THR A 141 -10.92 11.94 10.47
CA THR A 141 -10.67 13.19 11.20
C THR A 141 -9.31 13.76 10.87
N ARG A 142 -9.19 15.09 10.95
CA ARG A 142 -7.94 15.85 10.92
C ARG A 142 -7.88 16.69 12.19
N ASN A 143 -6.84 16.51 12.99
CA ASN A 143 -6.62 17.19 14.27
C ASN A 143 -7.84 17.11 15.20
N GLY A 144 -8.48 15.93 15.24
CA GLY A 144 -9.67 15.66 16.04
C GLY A 144 -10.99 16.23 15.50
N ARG A 145 -10.98 16.86 14.32
CA ARG A 145 -12.19 17.39 13.67
C ARG A 145 -12.58 16.51 12.49
N LEU A 146 -13.88 16.28 12.31
CA LEU A 146 -14.40 15.54 11.16
C LEU A 146 -14.01 16.24 9.86
N VAL A 147 -13.57 15.45 8.88
CA VAL A 147 -13.30 15.91 7.52
C VAL A 147 -14.60 15.98 6.72
N ASP A 148 -14.65 16.86 5.73
CA ASP A 148 -15.77 16.97 4.80
C ASP A 148 -15.88 15.69 3.94
N GLN A 149 -17.10 15.17 3.80
CA GLN A 149 -17.36 13.96 3.01
C GLN A 149 -17.07 14.16 1.52
N SER A 150 -17.04 15.41 1.03
CA SER A 150 -16.66 15.71 -0.36
C SER A 150 -15.18 15.49 -0.66
N GLU A 151 -14.32 15.45 0.36
CA GLU A 151 -12.89 15.13 0.24
C GLU A 151 -12.60 13.63 0.34
N VAL A 152 -13.62 12.85 0.71
CA VAL A 152 -13.55 11.42 0.96
C VAL A 152 -14.21 10.66 -0.18
N SER A 153 -13.55 9.60 -0.63
CA SER A 153 -14.14 8.61 -1.53
C SER A 153 -13.88 7.20 -1.03
N GLN A 154 -14.66 6.23 -1.48
CA GLN A 154 -14.55 4.83 -1.08
C GLN A 154 -14.64 3.93 -2.31
N THR A 155 -13.95 2.80 -2.26
CA THR A 155 -14.20 1.72 -3.20
C THR A 155 -15.50 1.00 -2.86
N GLN A 156 -15.94 0.13 -3.76
CA GLN A 156 -16.83 -0.95 -3.40
C GLN A 156 -16.14 -1.98 -2.50
N TYR A 157 -16.91 -2.93 -1.96
CA TYR A 157 -16.37 -4.10 -1.29
C TYR A 157 -15.80 -5.08 -2.31
N TYR A 158 -14.63 -5.64 -2.00
CA TYR A 158 -13.99 -6.70 -2.77
C TYR A 158 -13.90 -7.97 -1.95
N SER A 159 -14.09 -9.12 -2.59
CA SER A 159 -13.93 -10.41 -1.93
C SER A 159 -12.47 -10.87 -1.98
N ASN A 160 -11.92 -11.18 -0.82
CA ASN A 160 -10.71 -11.96 -0.70
C ASN A 160 -10.93 -13.40 -1.19
N SER A 161 -9.84 -14.18 -1.26
CA SER A 161 -9.87 -15.59 -1.67
C SER A 161 -10.57 -16.50 -0.66
N ASP A 162 -10.68 -16.06 0.59
CA ASP A 162 -11.38 -16.74 1.69
C ASP A 162 -12.83 -16.25 1.88
N PHE A 163 -13.34 -15.42 0.97
CA PHE A 163 -14.66 -14.78 1.01
C PHE A 163 -14.87 -13.76 2.14
N SER A 164 -13.82 -13.37 2.86
CA SER A 164 -13.85 -12.11 3.61
C SER A 164 -13.82 -10.92 2.65
N PHE A 165 -14.18 -9.73 3.15
CA PHE A 165 -14.25 -8.51 2.35
C PHE A 165 -13.13 -7.53 2.68
N ARG A 166 -12.88 -6.63 1.74
CA ARG A 166 -12.00 -5.47 1.89
C ARG A 166 -12.58 -4.25 1.20
N ILE A 167 -12.24 -3.08 1.71
CA ILE A 167 -12.65 -1.77 1.18
C ILE A 167 -11.54 -0.76 1.44
N THR A 168 -11.36 0.19 0.53
CA THR A 168 -10.42 1.31 0.73
C THR A 168 -11.18 2.63 0.75
N SER A 169 -10.93 3.44 1.77
CA SER A 169 -11.35 4.84 1.79
C SER A 169 -10.16 5.75 1.50
N TYR A 170 -10.37 6.74 0.64
CA TYR A 170 -9.38 7.72 0.22
C TYR A 170 -9.74 9.09 0.79
N LEU A 171 -8.74 9.79 1.32
CA LEU A 171 -8.84 11.17 1.73
C LEU A 171 -7.80 12.00 0.98
N ASN A 172 -8.25 12.96 0.16
CA ASN A 172 -7.34 13.94 -0.42
C ASN A 172 -6.89 14.94 0.65
N PHE A 173 -5.59 15.24 0.68
CA PHE A 173 -5.04 16.18 1.66
C PHE A 173 -3.79 16.86 1.12
N THR A 174 -3.38 17.93 1.78
CA THR A 174 -2.07 18.56 1.58
C THR A 174 -1.31 18.46 2.90
N PRO A 175 -0.22 17.68 2.99
CA PRO A 175 0.49 17.47 4.26
C PRO A 175 1.00 18.78 4.84
N GLN A 176 0.70 19.01 6.12
CA GLN A 176 1.28 20.07 6.92
C GLN A 176 1.89 19.46 8.17
N GLU A 177 3.09 19.90 8.53
CA GLU A 177 3.83 19.38 9.68
C GLU A 177 2.97 19.42 10.95
N GLY A 178 2.93 18.29 11.67
CA GLY A 178 2.15 18.14 12.90
C GLY A 178 0.65 17.91 12.71
N ASP A 179 0.16 17.83 11.47
CA ASP A 179 -1.19 17.33 11.23
C ASP A 179 -1.31 15.86 11.66
N ILE A 180 -2.39 15.55 12.37
CA ILE A 180 -2.75 14.19 12.76
C ILE A 180 -4.06 13.83 12.08
N TYR A 181 -4.00 12.83 11.20
CA TYR A 181 -5.16 12.24 10.55
C TYR A 181 -5.57 10.97 11.28
N SER A 182 -6.86 10.67 11.30
CA SER A 182 -7.34 9.37 11.75
C SER A 182 -8.42 8.80 10.86
N CYS A 183 -8.41 7.48 10.71
CA CYS A 183 -9.47 6.69 10.10
C CYS A 183 -10.10 5.81 11.18
N SER A 184 -11.40 5.96 11.41
CA SER A 184 -12.16 5.14 12.36
C SER A 184 -13.12 4.23 11.60
N VAL A 185 -13.04 2.93 11.86
CA VAL A 185 -13.87 1.90 11.19
C VAL A 185 -14.86 1.32 12.19
N ALA A 186 -16.15 1.56 11.98
CA ALA A 186 -17.23 0.91 12.71
C ALA A 186 -17.72 -0.32 11.94
N HIS A 187 -17.82 -1.45 12.63
CA HIS A 187 -18.26 -2.73 12.10
C HIS A 187 -19.04 -3.46 13.20
N ILE A 188 -20.01 -4.31 12.85
CA ILE A 188 -20.87 -5.01 13.82
C ILE A 188 -20.10 -5.90 14.81
N SER A 189 -18.89 -6.33 14.43
CA SER A 189 -18.01 -7.14 15.28
C SER A 189 -17.31 -6.33 16.39
N LEU A 190 -17.40 -5.00 16.36
CA LEU A 190 -16.64 -4.11 17.22
C LEU A 190 -17.57 -3.35 18.17
N GLN A 191 -17.24 -3.35 19.47
CA GLN A 191 -17.95 -2.53 20.46
C GLN A 191 -17.63 -1.03 20.31
N MET A 192 -16.42 -0.71 19.85
CA MET A 192 -15.96 0.65 19.57
C MET A 192 -15.24 0.68 18.23
N PRO A 193 -15.31 1.79 17.47
CA PRO A 193 -14.64 1.88 16.17
C PRO A 193 -13.14 1.61 16.25
N LEU A 194 -12.63 0.83 15.30
CA LEU A 194 -11.21 0.58 15.14
C LEU A 194 -10.56 1.83 14.54
N THR A 195 -9.82 2.57 15.36
CA THR A 195 -9.18 3.83 14.95
C THR A 195 -7.69 3.63 14.65
N ARG A 196 -7.24 4.20 13.53
CA ARG A 196 -5.84 4.30 13.14
C ARG A 196 -5.46 5.76 12.97
N PHE A 197 -4.29 6.12 13.45
CA PHE A 197 -3.74 7.48 13.35
C PHE A 197 -2.58 7.49 12.38
N TRP A 198 -2.42 8.61 11.68
CA TRP A 198 -1.27 8.89 10.83
C TRP A 198 -0.87 10.35 11.05
N GLU A 199 0.38 10.56 11.42
CA GLU A 199 0.93 11.88 11.72
C GLU A 199 1.86 12.31 10.59
N VAL A 200 1.74 13.57 10.19
CA VAL A 200 2.69 14.19 9.27
C VAL A 200 3.94 14.53 10.05
N GLU A 201 4.93 13.65 9.97
CA GLU A 201 6.27 13.93 10.47
C GLU A 201 6.87 15.15 9.75
N GLY A 202 7.56 16.02 10.47
CA GLY A 202 8.35 17.09 9.85
C GLY A 202 9.50 16.52 9.02
N PRO A 203 10.20 17.35 8.23
CA PRO A 203 11.42 16.92 7.56
C PRO A 203 12.33 16.33 8.63
N ALA A 204 12.56 15.01 8.53
CA ALA A 204 13.24 14.28 9.57
C ALA A 204 14.59 14.96 9.84
N ASP A 205 14.88 15.14 11.12
CA ASP A 205 16.20 15.44 11.69
C ASP A 205 17.29 14.53 11.09
N ARG A 206 16.92 13.46 10.38
CA ARG A 206 17.78 12.64 9.51
C ARG A 206 18.72 13.44 8.60
N GLN A 207 18.29 14.52 7.94
CA GLN A 207 19.23 15.35 7.16
C GLN A 207 20.25 16.04 8.06
N VAL A 208 19.83 16.53 9.23
CA VAL A 208 20.70 17.19 10.21
C VAL A 208 21.65 16.18 10.85
N VAL A 209 21.16 14.99 11.21
CA VAL A 209 21.92 13.87 11.78
C VAL A 209 22.93 13.33 10.76
N GLU A 210 22.54 13.12 9.51
CA GLU A 210 23.45 12.65 8.45
C GLU A 210 24.53 13.70 8.15
N THR A 211 24.15 14.98 8.10
CA THR A 211 25.10 16.09 7.98
C THR A 211 26.04 16.17 9.17
N ALA A 212 25.51 16.03 10.39
CA ALA A 212 26.29 16.06 11.63
C ALA A 212 27.28 14.89 11.72
N VAL A 213 26.86 13.67 11.35
CA VAL A 213 27.73 12.48 11.29
C VAL A 213 28.83 12.68 10.26
N CYS A 214 28.50 13.22 9.07
CA CYS A 214 29.47 13.52 8.03
C CYS A 214 30.51 14.55 8.49
N VAL A 215 30.07 15.68 9.06
CA VAL A 215 30.94 16.74 9.58
C VAL A 215 31.85 16.21 10.69
N CYS A 216 31.28 15.51 11.68
CA CYS A 216 32.05 14.89 12.76
C CYS A 216 33.10 13.90 12.22
N GLY A 217 32.73 13.07 11.24
CA GLY A 217 33.64 12.13 10.59
C GLY A 217 34.82 12.82 9.90
N VAL A 218 34.57 13.91 9.17
CA VAL A 218 35.62 14.70 8.50
C VAL A 218 36.57 15.34 9.52
N VAL A 219 36.04 15.93 10.59
CA VAL A 219 36.88 16.55 11.64
C VAL A 219 37.78 15.52 12.30
N LEU A 220 37.24 14.35 12.67
CA LEU A 220 38.03 13.26 13.27
C LEU A 220 39.12 12.74 12.31
N GLY A 221 38.81 12.62 11.02
CA GLY A 221 39.78 12.25 9.99
C GLY A 221 40.94 13.24 9.86
N LEU A 222 40.65 14.55 9.88
CA LEU A 222 41.68 15.59 9.83
C LEU A 222 42.57 15.57 11.08
N ILE A 223 42.00 15.40 12.28
CA ILE A 223 42.77 15.26 13.52
C ILE A 223 43.70 14.04 13.43
N GLY A 224 43.21 12.90 12.93
CA GLY A 224 44.01 11.71 12.68
C GLY A 224 45.17 11.97 11.71
N LEU A 225 44.93 12.73 10.64
CA LEU A 225 45.96 13.10 9.67
C LEU A 225 47.07 13.96 10.30
N PHE A 226 46.71 15.03 11.02
CA PHE A 226 47.67 15.93 11.64
C PHE A 226 48.49 15.25 12.75
N THR A 227 47.83 14.46 13.58
CA THR A 227 48.52 13.68 14.63
C THR A 227 49.47 12.65 14.01
N GLY A 228 49.03 11.90 12.99
CA GLY A 228 49.86 10.96 12.24
C GLY A 228 51.09 11.61 11.59
N LEU A 229 50.92 12.75 10.91
CA LEU A 229 52.04 13.53 10.35
C LEU A 229 53.02 14.00 11.43
N GLY A 230 52.53 14.36 12.61
CA GLY A 230 53.35 14.72 13.76
C GLY A 230 54.22 13.55 14.25
N PHE A 231 53.64 12.36 14.38
CA PHE A 231 54.39 11.14 14.74
C PHE A 231 55.45 10.78 13.70
N ILE A 232 55.12 10.84 12.40
CA ILE A 232 56.07 10.56 11.31
C ILE A 232 57.23 11.57 11.32
N ARG A 233 56.95 12.86 11.48
CA ARG A 233 57.99 13.89 11.58
C ARG A 233 58.88 13.71 12.81
N LYS A 234 58.32 13.27 13.93
CA LYS A 234 59.09 12.96 15.15
C LYS A 234 59.96 11.73 14.97
N ALA A 235 59.44 10.68 14.32
CA ALA A 235 60.19 9.45 14.02
C ALA A 235 61.32 9.68 13.01
N ASN A 236 61.11 10.57 12.04
CA ASN A 236 62.12 10.92 11.03
C ASN A 236 63.08 12.04 11.46
N ARG A 237 63.07 12.49 12.72
CA ARG A 237 64.16 13.37 13.21
C ARG A 237 65.42 12.51 13.37
N PRO A 238 66.50 12.81 12.63
CA PRO A 238 67.77 12.13 12.86
C PRO A 238 68.26 12.44 14.28
N LEU A 239 68.79 11.44 14.99
CA LEU A 239 69.54 11.66 16.22
C LEU A 239 70.66 12.65 15.88
N GLN A 240 70.63 13.85 16.47
CA GLN A 240 71.82 14.69 16.51
C GLN A 240 72.84 13.98 17.40
N THR A 241 73.84 13.36 16.77
CA THR A 241 75.08 12.96 17.45
C THR A 241 75.76 14.22 17.95
N GLN A 242 75.84 14.34 19.27
CA GLN A 242 76.58 15.39 19.98
C GLN A 242 78.08 15.22 19.65
N PRO A 243 78.81 16.25 19.19
CA PRO A 243 80.24 16.11 18.93
C PRO A 243 80.99 15.92 20.25
N ALA A 244 81.92 14.97 20.26
CA ALA A 244 82.85 14.75 21.35
C ALA A 244 83.67 16.04 21.59
N SER A 245 83.67 16.53 22.83
CA SER A 245 84.60 17.57 23.25
C SER A 245 86.02 17.02 23.18
N ALA A 246 86.87 17.61 22.35
CA ALA A 246 88.31 17.46 22.47
C ALA A 246 88.74 18.00 23.83
N ALA A 247 89.36 17.14 24.65
CA ALA A 247 90.09 17.57 25.83
C ALA A 247 91.46 18.09 25.38
N GLU A 248 91.75 19.36 25.66
CA GLU A 248 93.10 19.89 25.69
C GLU A 248 93.53 20.07 27.15
N PHE A 249 94.74 19.57 27.42
CA PHE A 249 95.56 19.49 28.65
C PHE A 249 95.37 18.27 29.55
#